data_AF-A0A6P6G4D8-F1
#
_entry.id   AF-A0A6P6G4D8-F1
#
_cell.length_a   1.000
_cell.length_b   1.000
_cell.length_c   1.000
_cell.angle_alpha   90.00
_cell.angle_beta   90.00
_cell.angle_gamma   90.00
#
_symmetry.space_group_name_H-M   'P 1'
#
loop_
_entity.id
_entity.type
_entity.pdbx_description
1 polymer ?
#
loop_
_entity_poly.entity_id
_entity_poly.type
_entity_poly.pdbx_seq_one_letter_code
_entity_poly.pdbx_strand_id
1 'polypeptide(L)'
;MAIPGLGFACRPHVPLRIPLFPCVSKAIPSVNVRQHLVAAFDVVDEPEDVLKVDNDNHKSVSTEGDGKVPEWKKLNSKERGISTSKITRPTRKVLNVLRQKGYQVYLVGGCVRDLVLNRTPKDFDIITSAELKEVRRSFSWCEIVGKRFPICHVHIDDAIVEVSSFSTSASNFKRDLSSSEYGKPIDCEEKDYVRWRNCLQRDFTINGLMFDPYERIVYDYLGGMEDIKRAKVKTVIPPSTSFQEDCARILRAIRIAARLGFRISRETARFVKNLCGSVSGLDRGRLLMEMNYMLAYGSAEASLRLLWKFGLLEILLPIQAAYLVQNGFRRRDKRSNMLLSLFSNMDKLLAPDRPCHSSLCCMKLSPLWTNQA
;
A
#
# COMPACT_ATOMS: atom_id res chain seq x y z
N MET A 1 -45.06 -19.07 -60.76
CA MET A 1 -43.70 -18.98 -61.32
C MET A 1 -42.84 -18.21 -60.34
N ALA A 2 -41.97 -18.92 -59.63
CA ALA A 2 -40.92 -18.36 -58.79
C ALA A 2 -39.65 -18.23 -59.64
N ILE A 3 -38.77 -17.25 -59.33
CA ILE A 3 -37.29 -17.30 -59.40
C ILE A 3 -36.73 -15.92 -58.99
N PRO A 4 -35.55 -15.86 -58.33
CA PRO A 4 -35.40 -15.19 -57.04
C PRO A 4 -34.38 -14.01 -57.03
N GLY A 5 -34.33 -13.32 -55.88
CA GLY A 5 -33.27 -12.38 -55.54
C GLY A 5 -31.96 -13.06 -55.13
N LEU A 6 -30.85 -12.44 -55.50
CA LEU A 6 -29.50 -12.78 -55.07
C LEU A 6 -28.84 -11.54 -54.47
N GLY A 7 -28.38 -11.65 -53.21
CA GLY A 7 -27.55 -10.64 -52.57
C GLY A 7 -26.06 -10.89 -52.86
N PHE A 8 -25.26 -9.82 -52.80
CA PHE A 8 -23.83 -9.91 -52.49
C PHE A 8 -23.41 -8.66 -51.71
N ALA A 9 -22.80 -8.91 -50.55
CA ALA A 9 -22.28 -7.92 -49.63
C ALA A 9 -20.87 -7.46 -50.05
N CYS A 10 -20.67 -6.15 -50.18
CA CYS A 10 -19.37 -5.53 -50.40
C CYS A 10 -18.64 -5.29 -49.07
N ARG A 11 -17.42 -5.85 -48.94
CA ARG A 11 -16.43 -5.42 -47.94
C ARG A 11 -15.75 -4.13 -48.43
N PRO A 12 -15.41 -3.17 -47.56
CA PRO A 12 -14.34 -2.23 -47.84
C PRO A 12 -13.10 -2.50 -46.97
N HIS A 13 -11.97 -2.63 -47.65
CA HIS A 13 -10.62 -2.66 -47.08
C HIS A 13 -10.23 -1.30 -46.50
N VAL A 14 -9.57 -1.35 -45.34
CA VAL A 14 -8.93 -0.22 -44.64
C VAL A 14 -7.54 0.03 -45.21
N PRO A 15 -7.11 1.30 -45.41
CA PRO A 15 -5.70 1.65 -45.39
C PRO A 15 -5.40 2.62 -44.24
N LEU A 16 -4.71 2.14 -43.20
CA LEU A 16 -4.15 3.00 -42.14
C LEU A 16 -2.68 3.29 -42.45
N ARG A 17 -2.42 4.53 -42.86
CA ARG A 17 -1.07 5.11 -42.99
C ARG A 17 -0.51 5.41 -41.61
N ILE A 18 0.71 4.94 -41.36
CA ILE A 18 1.54 5.28 -40.19
C ILE A 18 2.30 6.58 -40.51
N PRO A 19 2.26 7.64 -39.68
CA PRO A 19 3.15 8.78 -39.86
C PRO A 19 4.46 8.56 -39.10
N LEU A 20 5.57 8.65 -39.83
CA LEU A 20 6.93 8.84 -39.32
C LEU A 20 7.04 10.29 -38.80
N PHE A 21 7.52 10.47 -37.57
CA PHE A 21 7.98 11.78 -37.08
C PHE A 21 9.47 11.74 -36.70
N PRO A 22 10.23 12.80 -37.01
CA PRO A 22 11.69 12.79 -37.07
C PRO A 22 12.36 13.02 -35.73
N CYS A 23 13.59 12.51 -35.65
CA CYS A 23 14.57 12.74 -34.61
C CYS A 23 14.98 14.22 -34.57
N VAL A 24 14.81 14.89 -33.43
CA VAL A 24 15.44 16.19 -33.14
C VAL A 24 16.21 16.07 -31.84
N SER A 25 17.53 15.96 -32.00
CA SER A 25 18.54 16.08 -30.96
C SER A 25 18.54 17.51 -30.38
N LYS A 26 18.22 17.65 -29.10
CA LYS A 26 18.60 18.82 -28.29
C LYS A 26 19.51 18.36 -27.14
N ALA A 27 20.77 18.74 -27.25
CA ALA A 27 21.76 18.66 -26.18
C ALA A 27 21.59 19.87 -25.24
N ILE A 28 21.42 19.63 -23.93
CA ILE A 28 21.59 20.62 -22.85
C ILE A 28 22.05 19.85 -21.58
N PRO A 29 22.74 20.45 -20.60
CA PRO A 29 24.08 20.07 -20.17
C PRO A 29 24.09 19.17 -18.92
N SER A 30 25.22 18.50 -18.72
CA SER A 30 25.54 17.68 -17.54
C SER A 30 25.41 18.47 -16.23
N VAL A 31 24.31 18.25 -15.50
CA VAL A 31 24.20 18.60 -14.08
C VAL A 31 24.69 17.41 -13.27
N ASN A 32 25.73 17.65 -12.49
CA ASN A 32 26.44 16.69 -11.67
C ASN A 32 25.55 16.24 -10.49
N VAL A 33 24.69 15.26 -10.71
CA VAL A 33 23.91 14.61 -9.66
C VAL A 33 24.82 13.56 -9.02
N ARG A 34 25.32 13.86 -7.82
CA ARG A 34 25.97 12.89 -6.94
C ARG A 34 25.04 11.67 -6.79
N GLN A 35 25.41 10.58 -7.46
CA GLN A 35 24.87 9.25 -7.22
C GLN A 35 25.24 8.85 -5.79
N HIS A 36 24.32 9.00 -4.85
CA HIS A 36 24.39 8.19 -3.64
C HIS A 36 23.95 6.78 -4.01
N LEU A 37 24.94 5.89 -4.04
CA LEU A 37 24.81 4.44 -4.19
C LEU A 37 23.55 3.92 -3.51
N VAL A 38 22.71 3.26 -4.29
CA VAL A 38 21.82 2.21 -3.79
C VAL A 38 22.74 1.12 -3.24
N ALA A 39 22.88 1.07 -1.92
CA ALA A 39 23.50 -0.08 -1.28
C ALA A 39 22.67 -1.31 -1.65
N ALA A 40 23.26 -2.20 -2.43
CA ALA A 40 22.79 -3.56 -2.59
C ALA A 40 22.69 -4.16 -1.19
N PHE A 41 21.47 -4.34 -0.68
CA PHE A 41 21.28 -4.97 0.62
C PHE A 41 21.37 -6.48 0.45
N ASP A 42 22.45 -7.04 0.98
CA ASP A 42 22.58 -8.46 1.23
C ASP A 42 21.44 -8.93 2.13
N VAL A 43 20.52 -9.68 1.52
CA VAL A 43 19.46 -10.41 2.21
C VAL A 43 20.12 -11.61 2.89
N VAL A 44 20.68 -11.38 4.07
CA VAL A 44 21.03 -12.44 5.02
C VAL A 44 19.72 -12.86 5.71
N ASP A 45 19.17 -13.99 5.27
CA ASP A 45 18.10 -14.69 6.00
C ASP A 45 18.73 -15.26 7.28
N GLU A 46 18.20 -14.90 8.45
CA GLU A 46 18.48 -15.64 9.69
C GLU A 46 17.92 -17.06 9.54
N PRO A 47 18.66 -18.11 9.94
CA PRO A 47 18.20 -19.48 9.79
C PRO A 47 16.94 -19.72 10.63
N GLU A 48 15.89 -20.25 10.00
CA GLU A 48 14.72 -20.78 10.70
C GLU A 48 15.09 -22.15 11.28
N ASP A 49 15.19 -22.27 12.61
CA ASP A 49 15.20 -23.57 13.28
C ASP A 49 13.95 -24.36 12.92
N VAL A 50 14.18 -25.54 12.33
CA VAL A 50 13.17 -26.52 11.96
C VAL A 50 12.75 -27.25 13.22
N LEU A 51 11.67 -26.81 13.87
CA LEU A 51 10.99 -27.62 14.87
C LEU A 51 10.08 -28.62 14.16
N LYS A 52 10.43 -29.90 14.31
CA LYS A 52 9.62 -31.05 13.90
C LYS A 52 8.25 -30.98 14.59
N VAL A 53 7.21 -31.30 13.82
CA VAL A 53 5.84 -31.46 14.32
C VAL A 53 5.76 -32.85 14.93
N ASP A 54 5.74 -32.94 16.25
CA ASP A 54 5.23 -34.11 16.97
C ASP A 54 3.90 -33.72 17.63
N ASN A 55 2.93 -34.62 17.49
CA ASN A 55 1.59 -34.51 18.05
C ASN A 55 1.62 -34.64 19.58
N ASP A 56 0.61 -34.02 20.19
CA ASP A 56 0.10 -34.17 21.56
C ASP A 56 0.70 -33.33 22.71
N ASN A 57 -0.29 -32.82 23.46
CA ASN A 57 -0.29 -32.18 24.77
C ASN A 57 -0.02 -30.68 24.90
N HIS A 58 -1.12 -29.99 25.26
CA HIS A 58 -1.20 -28.74 26.00
C HIS A 58 0.01 -28.51 26.92
N LYS A 59 0.95 -27.67 26.47
CA LYS A 59 1.86 -26.92 27.34
C LYS A 59 2.12 -25.57 26.71
N SER A 60 1.90 -24.55 27.52
CA SER A 60 2.12 -23.12 27.28
C SER A 60 3.40 -22.85 26.49
N VAL A 61 3.26 -22.40 25.25
CA VAL A 61 4.35 -21.82 24.48
C VAL A 61 4.72 -20.49 25.13
N SER A 62 5.89 -20.45 25.75
CA SER A 62 6.55 -19.25 26.23
C SER A 62 6.87 -18.34 25.05
N THR A 63 6.10 -17.27 24.93
CA THR A 63 6.25 -16.22 23.93
C THR A 63 7.52 -15.42 24.20
N GLU A 64 8.60 -15.69 23.47
CA GLU A 64 9.70 -14.74 23.35
C GLU A 64 9.27 -13.59 22.43
N GLY A 65 8.67 -12.58 23.04
CA GLY A 65 8.34 -11.30 22.42
C GLY A 65 8.08 -10.32 23.55
N ASP A 66 9.01 -9.38 23.74
CA ASP A 66 8.94 -8.27 24.69
C ASP A 66 7.54 -7.63 24.66
N GLY A 67 6.67 -8.05 25.59
CA GLY A 67 5.28 -7.65 25.73
C GLY A 67 5.12 -6.24 26.30
N LYS A 68 6.04 -5.34 25.95
CA LYS A 68 5.95 -3.94 26.33
C LYS A 68 5.02 -3.23 25.37
N VAL A 69 3.91 -2.75 25.90
CA VAL A 69 3.03 -1.81 25.20
C VAL A 69 3.91 -0.64 24.73
N PRO A 70 3.89 -0.30 23.42
CA PRO A 70 4.70 0.80 22.93
C PRO A 70 4.28 2.10 23.61
N GLU A 71 5.26 2.79 24.17
CA GLU A 71 5.08 4.09 24.80
C GLU A 71 4.66 5.12 23.75
N TRP A 72 3.74 6.00 24.12
CA TRP A 72 3.25 7.05 23.25
C TRP A 72 4.31 8.13 23.05
N LYS A 73 4.71 8.36 21.80
CA LYS A 73 5.79 9.30 21.46
C LYS A 73 5.28 10.46 20.63
N LYS A 74 5.62 11.67 21.07
CA LYS A 74 5.47 12.92 20.32
C LYS A 74 6.86 13.33 19.85
N LEU A 75 7.10 13.30 18.54
CA LEU A 75 8.42 13.50 17.95
C LEU A 75 8.44 14.78 17.12
N ASN A 76 9.52 15.56 17.21
CA ASN A 76 9.69 16.74 16.37
C ASN A 76 9.95 16.32 14.91
N SER A 77 9.22 16.92 13.97
CA SER A 77 9.28 16.53 12.56
C SER A 77 10.62 16.88 11.89
N LYS A 78 11.30 17.96 12.33
CA LYS A 78 12.59 18.38 11.77
C LYS A 78 13.70 17.37 12.09
N GLU A 79 13.71 16.86 13.33
CA GLU A 79 14.66 15.83 13.78
C GLU A 79 14.48 14.50 13.05
N ARG A 80 13.31 14.30 12.44
CA ARG A 80 12.95 13.09 11.69
C ARG A 80 12.97 13.28 10.18
N GLY A 81 13.54 14.38 9.69
CA GLY A 81 13.75 14.61 8.26
C GLY A 81 12.48 14.87 7.45
N ILE A 82 11.36 15.17 8.10
CA ILE A 82 10.11 15.47 7.40
C ILE A 82 10.20 16.88 6.81
N SER A 83 10.31 16.95 5.49
CA SER A 83 10.21 18.22 4.78
C SER A 83 8.77 18.52 4.42
N THR A 84 8.19 19.55 5.04
CA THR A 84 6.84 20.07 4.68
C THR A 84 6.79 20.60 3.24
N SER A 85 7.94 20.86 2.62
CA SER A 85 8.02 21.25 1.21
C SER A 85 7.50 20.17 0.26
N LYS A 86 7.55 18.89 0.66
CA LYS A 86 7.06 17.75 -0.12
C LYS A 86 5.53 17.60 -0.11
N ILE A 87 4.83 18.32 0.77
CA ILE A 87 3.37 18.35 0.77
C ILE A 87 2.91 19.12 -0.47
N THR A 88 2.05 18.52 -1.29
CA THR A 88 1.57 19.13 -2.53
C THR A 88 0.71 20.35 -2.24
N ARG A 89 0.65 21.28 -3.21
CA ARG A 89 -0.15 22.50 -3.11
C ARG A 89 -1.65 22.22 -2.87
N PRO A 90 -2.30 21.27 -3.56
CA PRO A 90 -3.69 20.90 -3.29
C PRO A 90 -3.91 20.46 -1.84
N THR A 91 -3.07 19.57 -1.32
CA THR A 91 -3.17 19.07 0.07
C THR A 91 -2.99 20.20 1.07
N ARG A 92 -2.02 21.12 0.88
CA ARG A 92 -1.88 22.30 1.76
C ARG A 92 -3.11 23.20 1.75
N LYS A 93 -3.77 23.37 0.61
CA LYS A 93 -5.00 24.17 0.51
C LYS A 93 -6.13 23.54 1.32
N VAL A 94 -6.32 22.22 1.23
CA VAL A 94 -7.31 21.49 2.05
C VAL A 94 -7.01 21.64 3.54
N LEU A 95 -5.76 21.41 3.94
CA LEU A 95 -5.32 21.54 5.34
C LEU A 95 -5.60 22.95 5.88
N ASN A 96 -5.26 24.00 5.12
CA ASN A 96 -5.43 25.39 5.54
C ASN A 96 -6.91 25.77 5.69
N VAL A 97 -7.76 25.37 4.75
CA VAL A 97 -9.21 25.67 4.82
C VAL A 97 -9.84 25.04 6.06
N LEU A 98 -9.53 23.77 6.33
CA LEU A 98 -10.05 23.08 7.50
C LEU A 98 -9.51 23.68 8.80
N ARG A 99 -8.22 24.04 8.83
CA ARG A 99 -7.60 24.69 10.00
C ARG A 99 -8.17 26.07 10.28
N GLN A 100 -8.42 26.88 9.26
CA GLN A 100 -9.05 28.21 9.40
C GLN A 100 -10.46 28.14 9.98
N LYS A 101 -11.18 27.04 9.73
CA LYS A 101 -12.50 26.78 10.34
C LYS A 101 -12.42 26.25 11.78
N GLY A 102 -11.23 26.14 12.35
CA GLY A 102 -11.02 25.69 13.74
C GLY A 102 -10.93 24.17 13.91
N TYR A 103 -10.91 23.39 12.82
CA TYR A 103 -10.77 21.95 12.91
C TYR A 103 -9.32 21.52 13.11
N GLN A 104 -9.13 20.39 13.79
CA GLN A 104 -7.83 19.72 13.86
C GLN A 104 -7.64 18.87 12.62
N VAL A 105 -6.44 18.91 12.03
CA VAL A 105 -6.12 18.18 10.80
C VAL A 105 -4.77 17.52 10.93
N TYR A 106 -4.68 16.27 10.46
CA TYR A 106 -3.45 15.49 10.49
C TYR A 106 -3.26 14.77 9.15
N LEU A 107 -2.02 14.66 8.71
CA LEU A 107 -1.62 13.74 7.66
C LEU A 107 -1.40 12.36 8.29
N VAL A 108 -1.82 11.30 7.61
CA VAL A 108 -1.81 9.94 8.17
C VAL A 108 -1.43 8.90 7.15
N GLY A 109 -1.03 7.70 7.61
CA GLY A 109 -0.88 6.55 6.73
C GLY A 109 0.43 6.53 5.94
N GLY A 110 0.32 6.08 4.69
CA GLY A 110 1.47 5.88 3.82
C GLY A 110 2.24 7.16 3.51
N CYS A 111 1.55 8.31 3.51
CA CYS A 111 2.19 9.60 3.22
C CYS A 111 3.17 10.01 4.32
N VAL A 112 2.82 9.83 5.60
CA VAL A 112 3.69 10.15 6.74
C VAL A 112 4.93 9.27 6.74
N ARG A 113 4.74 7.96 6.55
CA ARG A 113 5.83 7.00 6.43
C ARG A 113 6.80 7.37 5.31
N ASP A 114 6.28 7.71 4.14
CA ASP A 114 7.11 8.06 2.98
C ASP A 114 7.86 9.37 3.22
N LEU A 115 7.25 10.35 3.90
CA LEU A 115 7.93 11.57 4.34
C LEU A 115 9.07 11.29 5.33
N VAL A 116 8.85 10.42 6.33
CA VAL A 116 9.88 10.00 7.30
C VAL A 116 11.05 9.29 6.60
N LEU A 117 10.76 8.48 5.58
CA LEU A 117 11.77 7.81 4.76
C LEU A 117 12.41 8.72 3.70
N ASN A 118 12.11 10.02 3.72
CA ASN A 118 12.55 11.00 2.73
C ASN A 118 12.20 10.62 1.27
N ARG A 119 11.13 9.85 1.06
CA ARG A 119 10.57 9.51 -0.25
C ARG A 119 9.48 10.50 -0.66
N THR A 120 8.99 10.38 -1.90
CA THR A 120 7.81 11.11 -2.39
C THR A 120 6.56 10.30 -2.10
N PRO A 121 5.60 10.84 -1.33
CA PRO A 121 4.29 10.20 -1.16
C PRO A 121 3.55 10.09 -2.49
N LYS A 122 2.84 8.98 -2.68
CA LYS A 122 1.96 8.77 -3.85
C LYS A 122 0.68 9.61 -3.72
N ASP A 123 0.05 9.51 -2.55
CA ASP A 123 -1.19 10.14 -2.15
C ASP A 123 -1.00 10.80 -0.78
N PHE A 124 -1.89 11.73 -0.45
CA PHE A 124 -1.93 12.39 0.85
C PHE A 124 -3.31 12.20 1.46
N ASP A 125 -3.36 11.41 2.53
CA ASP A 125 -4.57 11.17 3.29
C ASP A 125 -4.62 12.14 4.47
N ILE A 126 -5.72 12.89 4.58
CA ILE A 126 -5.98 13.79 5.69
C ILE A 126 -7.02 13.16 6.61
N ILE A 127 -6.81 13.27 7.92
CA ILE A 127 -7.85 13.04 8.92
C ILE A 127 -8.15 14.34 9.67
N THR A 128 -9.43 14.58 9.94
CA THR A 128 -9.91 15.79 10.60
C THR A 128 -10.89 15.50 11.74
N SER A 129 -10.97 16.44 12.68
CA SER A 129 -12.02 16.46 13.73
C SER A 129 -13.39 16.86 13.18
N ALA A 130 -13.46 17.47 12.00
CA ALA A 130 -14.73 17.80 11.34
C ALA A 130 -15.51 16.55 10.94
N GLU A 131 -16.84 16.60 10.96
CA GLU A 131 -17.68 15.57 10.34
C GLU A 131 -17.59 15.65 8.81
N LEU A 132 -17.81 14.52 8.13
CA LEU A 132 -17.76 14.47 6.66
C LEU A 132 -18.74 15.45 5.98
N LYS A 133 -19.90 15.68 6.60
CA LYS A 133 -20.88 16.68 6.12
C LYS A 133 -20.34 18.11 6.23
N GLU A 134 -19.58 18.42 7.28
CA GLU A 134 -18.94 19.72 7.46
C GLU A 134 -17.77 19.92 6.49
N VAL A 135 -16.99 18.87 6.25
CA VAL A 135 -15.96 18.85 5.20
C VAL A 135 -16.60 19.13 3.85
N ARG A 136 -17.68 18.42 3.49
CA ARG A 136 -18.40 18.65 2.23
C ARG A 136 -18.93 20.08 2.10
N ARG A 137 -19.43 20.69 3.17
CA ARG A 137 -19.87 22.12 3.17
C ARG A 137 -18.70 23.10 3.07
N SER A 138 -17.47 22.66 3.33
CA SER A 138 -16.29 23.51 3.31
C SER A 138 -15.62 23.66 1.95
N PHE A 139 -15.99 22.80 1.00
CA PHE A 139 -15.41 22.79 -0.34
C PHE A 139 -16.51 22.79 -1.39
N SER A 140 -16.34 23.57 -2.46
CA SER A 140 -17.31 23.63 -3.57
C SER A 140 -17.44 22.30 -4.30
N TRP A 141 -16.32 21.59 -4.48
CA TRP A 141 -16.28 20.29 -5.14
C TRP A 141 -15.76 19.22 -4.17
N CYS A 142 -16.70 18.58 -3.49
CA CYS A 142 -16.42 17.48 -2.57
C CYS A 142 -17.50 16.40 -2.62
N GLU A 143 -17.07 15.16 -2.78
CA GLU A 143 -17.93 13.99 -2.85
C GLU A 143 -17.65 13.05 -1.68
N ILE A 144 -18.70 12.53 -1.05
CA ILE A 144 -18.57 11.51 -0.02
C ILE A 144 -18.68 10.16 -0.72
N VAL A 145 -17.60 9.38 -0.69
CA VAL A 145 -17.47 8.09 -1.35
C VAL A 145 -17.35 6.99 -0.30
N GLY A 146 -17.89 5.80 -0.61
CA GLY A 146 -17.79 4.62 0.24
C GLY A 146 -18.99 4.46 1.18
N LYS A 147 -19.63 3.28 1.12
CA LYS A 147 -20.77 2.96 2.00
C LYS A 147 -20.32 2.53 3.40
N ARG A 148 -19.36 1.61 3.48
CA ARG A 148 -18.85 1.06 4.75
C ARG A 148 -17.83 1.99 5.43
N PHE A 149 -16.98 2.63 4.64
CA PHE A 149 -15.95 3.56 5.11
C PHE A 149 -16.10 4.86 4.34
N PRO A 150 -17.04 5.74 4.75
CA PRO A 150 -17.26 6.97 4.03
C PRO A 150 -16.05 7.89 4.19
N ILE A 151 -15.56 8.41 3.07
CA ILE A 151 -14.46 9.36 2.97
C ILE A 151 -14.85 10.50 2.04
N CYS A 152 -14.32 11.69 2.26
CA CYS A 152 -14.51 12.82 1.38
C CYS A 152 -13.39 12.85 0.34
N HIS A 153 -13.75 12.81 -0.94
CA HIS A 153 -12.87 13.18 -2.04
C HIS A 153 -13.03 14.68 -2.30
N VAL A 154 -12.00 15.46 -1.99
CA VAL A 154 -11.97 16.90 -2.24
C VAL A 154 -11.19 17.13 -3.53
N HIS A 155 -11.85 17.73 -4.51
CA HIS A 155 -11.24 18.06 -5.80
C HIS A 155 -10.64 19.46 -5.73
N ILE A 156 -9.32 19.55 -5.90
CA ILE A 156 -8.61 20.83 -6.00
C ILE A 156 -7.70 20.76 -7.21
N ASP A 157 -7.95 21.66 -8.15
CA ASP A 157 -7.30 21.68 -9.47
C ASP A 157 -7.50 20.30 -10.14
N ASP A 158 -6.43 19.68 -10.66
CA ASP A 158 -6.49 18.33 -11.26
C ASP A 158 -6.19 17.20 -10.26
N ALA A 159 -6.22 17.49 -8.95
CA ALA A 159 -5.87 16.54 -7.90
C ALA A 159 -7.06 16.21 -6.99
N ILE A 160 -7.10 14.96 -6.53
CA ILE A 160 -8.05 14.47 -5.53
C ILE A 160 -7.30 14.31 -4.22
N VAL A 161 -7.81 14.93 -3.16
CA VAL A 161 -7.31 14.78 -1.80
C VAL A 161 -8.33 14.04 -0.96
N GLU A 162 -7.92 12.94 -0.34
CA GLU A 162 -8.77 12.14 0.52
C GLU A 162 -8.82 12.74 1.94
N VAL A 163 -10.03 12.97 2.44
CA VAL A 163 -10.27 13.52 3.78
C VAL A 163 -11.20 12.59 4.54
N SER A 164 -10.73 12.10 5.68
CA SER A 164 -11.46 11.23 6.60
C SER A 164 -11.76 11.94 7.92
N SER A 165 -12.74 11.46 8.67
CA SER A 165 -13.15 12.03 9.96
C SER A 165 -12.95 11.04 11.10
N PHE A 166 -12.47 11.53 12.25
CA PHE A 166 -12.33 10.72 13.47
C PHE A 166 -13.66 10.08 13.93
N SER A 167 -14.80 10.78 13.75
CA SER A 167 -16.11 10.30 14.19
C SER A 167 -16.59 9.08 13.40
N THR A 168 -16.31 9.06 12.09
CA THR A 168 -16.63 7.94 11.20
C THR A 168 -15.78 6.72 11.51
N SER A 169 -14.50 6.92 11.82
CA SER A 169 -13.62 5.85 12.27
C SER A 169 -14.11 5.23 13.58
N ALA A 170 -14.59 6.06 14.53
CA ALA A 170 -15.08 5.57 15.81
C ALA A 170 -16.37 4.73 15.71
N SER A 171 -17.32 5.12 14.84
CA SER A 171 -18.62 4.42 14.70
C SER A 171 -18.50 3.03 14.06
N ASN A 172 -17.56 2.87 13.14
CA ASN A 172 -17.40 1.64 12.36
C ASN A 172 -16.63 0.55 13.11
N PHE A 173 -16.01 0.88 14.24
CA PHE A 173 -15.15 -0.03 14.99
C PHE A 173 -15.71 -0.22 16.42
N LYS A 174 -16.79 -1.00 16.51
CA LYS A 174 -17.31 -1.57 17.77
C LYS A 174 -16.47 -2.78 18.17
N ARG A 175 -15.17 -2.59 18.44
CA ARG A 175 -14.38 -3.61 19.15
C ARG A 175 -14.40 -3.26 20.64
N ASP A 176 -14.70 -4.26 21.46
CA ASP A 176 -14.47 -4.22 22.90
C ASP A 176 -12.97 -4.07 23.16
N LEU A 177 -12.54 -2.81 23.29
CA LEU A 177 -11.19 -2.37 23.65
C LEU A 177 -10.78 -2.81 25.06
N SER A 178 -11.64 -3.52 25.80
CA SER A 178 -11.31 -4.20 27.05
C SER A 178 -10.31 -5.35 26.87
N SER A 179 -10.10 -5.82 25.63
CA SER A 179 -9.26 -6.97 25.30
C SER A 179 -7.96 -6.64 24.55
N SER A 180 -7.72 -5.37 24.19
CA SER A 180 -6.49 -5.00 23.51
C SER A 180 -5.33 -4.90 24.53
N GLU A 181 -4.24 -5.64 24.28
CA GLU A 181 -2.95 -5.56 25.00
C GLU A 181 -2.42 -4.12 25.12
N TYR A 182 -2.91 -3.20 24.28
CA TYR A 182 -2.70 -1.77 24.37
C TYR A 182 -3.69 -1.17 25.37
N GLY A 183 -3.41 -1.31 26.67
CA GLY A 183 -4.19 -0.64 27.72
C GLY A 183 -4.17 0.88 27.51
N LYS A 184 -5.33 1.53 27.71
CA LYS A 184 -5.43 3.00 27.73
C LYS A 184 -4.44 3.54 28.77
N PRO A 185 -3.52 4.46 28.43
CA PRO A 185 -2.69 5.10 29.44
C PRO A 185 -3.56 5.78 30.50
N ILE A 186 -3.18 5.63 31.76
CA ILE A 186 -3.98 6.02 32.93
C ILE A 186 -4.21 7.54 33.00
N ASP A 187 -3.45 8.34 32.22
CA ASP A 187 -3.51 9.80 32.19
C ASP A 187 -3.41 10.36 30.75
N CYS A 188 -4.38 10.01 29.89
CA CYS A 188 -4.38 10.50 28.51
C CYS A 188 -5.42 11.61 28.26
N GLU A 189 -5.00 12.68 27.59
CA GLU A 189 -5.90 13.68 27.03
C GLU A 189 -6.89 13.04 26.05
N GLU A 190 -8.13 13.53 26.02
CA GLU A 190 -9.18 13.04 25.09
C GLU A 190 -8.73 13.09 23.62
N LYS A 191 -7.96 14.12 23.24
CA LYS A 191 -7.42 14.26 21.88
C LYS A 191 -6.44 13.15 21.53
N ASP A 192 -5.55 12.80 22.44
CA ASP A 192 -4.58 11.73 22.22
C ASP A 192 -5.28 10.37 22.18
N TYR A 193 -6.32 10.17 23.00
CA TYR A 193 -7.15 8.97 22.95
C TYR A 193 -7.84 8.77 21.59
N VAL A 194 -8.43 9.84 21.04
CA VAL A 194 -9.07 9.80 19.71
C VAL A 194 -8.07 9.50 18.60
N ARG A 195 -6.89 10.14 18.63
CA ARG A 195 -5.81 9.88 17.65
C ARG A 195 -5.33 8.43 17.72
N TRP A 196 -5.02 7.94 18.93
CA TRP A 196 -4.59 6.56 19.16
C TRP A 196 -5.63 5.54 18.68
N ARG A 197 -6.91 5.77 18.98
CA ARG A 197 -8.00 4.89 18.53
C ARG A 197 -8.09 4.81 17.01
N ASN A 198 -7.82 5.91 16.30
CA ASN A 198 -7.72 5.87 14.83
C ASN A 198 -6.50 5.07 14.36
N CYS A 199 -5.35 5.23 15.00
CA CYS A 199 -4.14 4.45 14.68
C CYS A 199 -4.38 2.94 14.82
N LEU A 200 -5.11 2.52 15.85
CA LEU A 200 -5.42 1.09 16.11
C LEU A 200 -6.21 0.39 14.99
N GLN A 201 -6.98 1.15 14.21
CA GLN A 201 -7.80 0.60 13.12
C GLN A 201 -7.00 0.32 11.84
N ARG A 202 -5.73 0.73 11.82
CA ARG A 202 -4.87 0.63 10.64
C ARG A 202 -4.27 -0.75 10.51
N ASP A 203 -3.82 -1.05 9.30
CA ASP A 203 -3.29 -2.36 8.93
C ASP A 203 -1.92 -2.64 9.55
N PHE A 204 -0.98 -1.71 9.38
CA PHE A 204 0.42 -1.86 9.81
C PHE A 204 0.88 -0.71 10.71
N THR A 205 1.77 -1.03 11.66
CA THR A 205 2.36 -0.08 12.61
C THR A 205 3.01 1.13 11.91
N ILE A 206 3.76 0.86 10.83
CA ILE A 206 4.42 1.89 10.00
C ILE A 206 3.44 2.82 9.27
N ASN A 207 2.19 2.40 9.06
CA ASN A 207 1.11 3.23 8.53
C ASN A 207 0.28 3.88 9.65
N GLY A 208 0.58 3.55 10.91
CA GLY A 208 -0.04 4.06 12.12
C GLY A 208 0.42 5.46 12.53
N LEU A 209 1.38 6.05 11.82
CA LEU A 209 1.92 7.37 12.14
C LEU A 209 0.95 8.49 11.76
N MET A 210 0.86 9.50 12.63
CA MET A 210 0.14 10.75 12.36
C MET A 210 1.09 11.93 12.38
N PHE A 211 0.88 12.91 11.50
CA PHE A 211 1.71 14.10 11.41
C PHE A 211 0.85 15.36 11.42
N ASP A 212 1.14 16.27 12.35
CA ASP A 212 0.61 17.62 12.36
C ASP A 212 1.60 18.57 11.64
N PRO A 213 1.24 19.11 10.45
CA PRO A 213 2.11 19.99 9.70
C PRO A 213 2.26 21.39 10.31
N TYR A 214 1.36 21.80 11.20
CA TYR A 214 1.36 23.12 11.85
C TYR A 214 2.16 23.09 13.15
N GLU A 215 1.91 22.10 14.01
CA GLU A 215 2.68 21.91 15.25
C GLU A 215 4.06 21.29 14.97
N ARG A 216 4.25 20.71 13.77
CA ARG A 216 5.46 19.99 13.36
C ARG A 216 5.76 18.79 14.26
N ILE A 217 4.70 18.10 14.68
CA ILE A 217 4.79 16.94 15.57
C ILE A 217 4.35 15.69 14.81
N VAL A 218 5.12 14.62 14.94
CA VAL A 218 4.75 13.26 14.53
C VAL A 218 4.32 12.50 15.78
N TYR A 219 3.09 12.00 15.78
CA TYR A 219 2.57 11.13 16.82
C TYR A 219 2.79 9.68 16.42
N ASP A 220 3.47 8.94 17.29
CA ASP A 220 3.65 7.50 17.18
C ASP A 220 3.14 6.84 18.46
N TYR A 221 2.00 6.16 18.34
CA TYR A 221 1.38 5.46 19.45
C TYR A 221 1.56 3.94 19.38
N LEU A 222 2.13 3.42 18.29
CA LEU A 222 2.16 1.98 17.97
C LEU A 222 3.58 1.43 17.78
N GLY A 223 4.61 2.28 17.90
CA GLY A 223 6.00 1.94 17.64
C GLY A 223 6.33 1.84 16.15
N GLY A 224 5.60 2.58 15.31
CA GLY A 224 5.83 2.58 13.86
C GLY A 224 7.22 3.12 13.49
N MET A 225 7.78 4.02 14.29
CA MET A 225 9.12 4.56 14.07
C MET A 225 10.22 3.54 14.33
N GLU A 226 10.09 2.68 15.35
CA GLU A 226 11.02 1.57 15.57
C GLU A 226 10.95 0.55 14.43
N ASP A 227 9.75 0.23 13.94
CA ASP A 227 9.56 -0.71 12.84
C ASP A 227 10.13 -0.16 11.51
N ILE A 228 10.00 1.15 11.26
CA ILE A 228 10.68 1.81 10.13
C ILE A 228 12.19 1.69 10.26
N LYS A 229 12.77 1.97 11.45
CA LYS A 229 14.22 1.83 11.68
C LYS A 229 14.70 0.40 11.50
N ARG A 230 13.90 -0.59 11.90
CA ARG A 230 14.20 -2.02 11.75
C ARG A 230 13.87 -2.55 10.34
N ALA A 231 13.32 -1.72 9.46
CA ALA A 231 12.82 -2.09 8.14
C ALA A 231 11.87 -3.31 8.19
N LYS A 232 10.91 -3.29 9.13
CA LYS A 232 9.95 -4.38 9.35
C LYS A 232 8.51 -3.96 9.07
N VAL A 233 7.75 -4.85 8.42
CA VAL A 233 6.30 -4.74 8.27
C VAL A 233 5.64 -5.60 9.36
N LYS A 234 4.96 -4.95 10.29
CA LYS A 234 4.23 -5.57 11.41
C LYS A 234 2.78 -5.06 11.41
N THR A 235 1.83 -5.95 11.65
CA THR A 235 0.41 -5.55 11.80
C THR A 235 0.17 -4.85 13.14
N VAL A 236 -0.80 -3.94 13.19
CA VAL A 236 -1.14 -3.22 14.43
C VAL A 236 -1.73 -4.17 15.48
N ILE A 237 -2.73 -4.95 15.05
CA ILE A 237 -3.35 -6.01 15.83
C ILE A 237 -2.73 -7.37 15.45
N PRO A 238 -2.94 -8.43 16.25
CA PRO A 238 -2.47 -9.77 15.93
C PRO A 238 -2.82 -10.18 14.49
N PRO A 239 -1.86 -10.72 13.71
CA PRO A 239 -2.07 -11.02 12.29
C PRO A 239 -3.23 -11.97 12.01
N SER A 240 -3.50 -12.90 12.94
CA SER A 240 -4.64 -13.83 12.90
C SER A 240 -5.96 -13.09 12.75
N THR A 241 -6.26 -12.16 13.66
CA THR A 241 -7.46 -11.34 13.63
C THR A 241 -7.43 -10.35 12.46
N SER A 242 -6.27 -9.74 12.21
CA SER A 242 -6.15 -8.71 11.16
C SER A 242 -6.52 -9.23 9.77
N PHE A 243 -6.02 -10.41 9.42
CA PHE A 243 -6.25 -11.01 8.10
C PHE A 243 -7.63 -11.65 7.97
N GLN A 244 -8.25 -12.05 9.08
CA GLN A 244 -9.65 -12.49 9.08
C GLN A 244 -10.62 -11.31 8.88
N GLU A 245 -10.32 -10.15 9.47
CA GLU A 245 -11.11 -8.92 9.26
C GLU A 245 -11.06 -8.42 7.82
N ASP A 246 -9.87 -8.39 7.20
CA ASP A 246 -9.70 -8.03 5.79
C ASP A 246 -8.51 -8.78 5.17
N CYS A 247 -8.81 -9.81 4.36
CA CYS A 247 -7.79 -10.61 3.69
C CYS A 247 -6.95 -9.79 2.70
N ALA A 248 -7.42 -8.63 2.22
CA ALA A 248 -6.63 -7.77 1.34
C ALA A 248 -5.38 -7.22 2.06
N ARG A 249 -5.36 -7.20 3.40
CA ARG A 249 -4.17 -6.84 4.19
C ARG A 249 -2.99 -7.77 3.92
N ILE A 250 -3.20 -9.03 3.50
CA ILE A 250 -2.13 -9.95 3.09
C ILE A 250 -1.39 -9.40 1.86
N LEU A 251 -2.15 -9.01 0.82
CA LEU A 251 -1.59 -8.41 -0.39
C LEU A 251 -0.93 -7.06 -0.09
N ARG A 252 -1.56 -6.25 0.77
CA ARG A 252 -0.97 -4.97 1.21
C ARG A 252 0.36 -5.16 1.95
N ALA A 253 0.49 -6.19 2.79
CA ALA A 253 1.76 -6.50 3.47
C ALA A 253 2.88 -6.76 2.46
N ILE A 254 2.59 -7.58 1.44
CA ILE A 254 3.54 -7.92 0.37
C ILE A 254 3.89 -6.68 -0.45
N ARG A 255 2.89 -5.91 -0.86
CA ARG A 255 3.08 -4.66 -1.61
C ARG A 255 3.99 -3.69 -0.85
N ILE A 256 3.71 -3.47 0.44
CA ILE A 256 4.48 -2.53 1.26
C ILE A 256 5.91 -3.05 1.47
N ALA A 257 6.06 -4.35 1.77
CA ALA A 257 7.36 -4.98 1.92
C ALA A 257 8.21 -4.85 0.63
N ALA A 258 7.62 -5.16 -0.53
CA ALA A 258 8.28 -5.04 -1.83
C ALA A 258 8.69 -3.60 -2.14
N ARG A 259 7.76 -2.63 -2.02
CA ARG A 259 8.00 -1.24 -2.38
C ARG A 259 9.03 -0.55 -1.49
N LEU A 260 9.06 -0.89 -0.20
CA LEU A 260 9.98 -0.30 0.76
C LEU A 260 11.30 -1.06 0.88
N GLY A 261 11.35 -2.32 0.44
CA GLY A 261 12.46 -3.23 0.72
C GLY A 261 12.47 -3.72 2.17
N PHE A 262 11.31 -3.74 2.82
CA PHE A 262 11.18 -4.13 4.22
C PHE A 262 10.95 -5.64 4.35
N ARG A 263 11.39 -6.22 5.47
CA ARG A 263 11.10 -7.62 5.81
C ARG A 263 9.75 -7.71 6.52
N ILE A 264 8.96 -8.73 6.21
CA ILE A 264 7.73 -9.00 6.97
C ILE A 264 8.12 -9.63 8.31
N SER A 265 7.53 -9.17 9.43
CA SER A 265 7.77 -9.77 10.75
C SER A 265 7.51 -11.27 10.75
N ARG A 266 8.27 -12.07 11.50
CA ARG A 266 8.18 -13.55 11.51
C ARG A 266 6.76 -14.03 11.81
N GLU A 267 6.10 -13.38 12.77
CA GLU A 267 4.71 -13.67 13.13
C GLU A 267 3.76 -13.38 11.97
N THR A 268 3.83 -12.17 11.41
CA THR A 268 3.01 -11.75 10.26
C THR A 268 3.25 -12.66 9.04
N ALA A 269 4.50 -13.03 8.76
CA ALA A 269 4.88 -13.90 7.67
C ALA A 269 4.30 -15.33 7.81
N ARG A 270 4.26 -15.86 9.03
CA ARG A 270 3.62 -17.16 9.33
C ARG A 270 2.14 -17.13 8.95
N PHE A 271 1.42 -16.10 9.37
CA PHE A 271 -0.01 -15.97 9.06
C PHE A 271 -0.30 -15.63 7.60
N VAL A 272 0.58 -14.87 6.92
CA VAL A 272 0.51 -14.65 5.47
C VAL A 272 0.54 -15.99 4.72
N LYS A 273 1.43 -16.92 5.13
CA LYS A 273 1.53 -18.25 4.51
C LYS A 273 0.31 -19.12 4.83
N ASN A 274 -0.15 -19.12 6.09
CA ASN A 274 -1.25 -19.98 6.51
C ASN A 274 -2.61 -19.55 5.95
N LEU A 275 -2.83 -18.24 5.77
CA LEU A 275 -4.09 -17.65 5.30
C LEU A 275 -4.04 -17.25 3.83
N CYS A 276 -3.03 -17.70 3.07
CA CYS A 276 -2.89 -17.32 1.66
C CYS A 276 -4.11 -17.74 0.82
N GLY A 277 -4.73 -18.89 1.12
CA GLY A 277 -5.92 -19.39 0.43
C GLY A 277 -7.15 -18.48 0.58
N SER A 278 -7.24 -17.72 1.67
CA SER A 278 -8.36 -16.78 1.90
C SER A 278 -8.38 -15.63 0.89
N VAL A 279 -7.25 -15.35 0.23
CA VAL A 279 -7.15 -14.30 -0.81
C VAL A 279 -8.04 -14.59 -2.01
N SER A 280 -8.32 -15.87 -2.31
CA SER A 280 -9.22 -16.27 -3.40
C SER A 280 -10.67 -15.80 -3.20
N GLY A 281 -11.08 -15.52 -1.95
CA GLY A 281 -12.42 -15.03 -1.62
C GLY A 281 -12.58 -13.51 -1.78
N LEU A 282 -11.52 -12.77 -2.12
CA LEU A 282 -11.60 -11.32 -2.30
C LEU A 282 -12.31 -10.95 -3.61
N ASP A 283 -13.03 -9.82 -3.57
CA ASP A 283 -13.61 -9.23 -4.77
C ASP A 283 -12.56 -8.97 -5.85
N ARG A 284 -12.90 -9.24 -7.12
CA ARG A 284 -11.98 -9.11 -8.26
C ARG A 284 -11.44 -7.69 -8.40
N GLY A 285 -12.26 -6.67 -8.11
CA GLY A 285 -11.83 -5.27 -8.15
C GLY A 285 -10.74 -4.96 -7.13
N ARG A 286 -10.88 -5.49 -5.91
CA ARG A 286 -9.84 -5.36 -4.85
C ARG A 286 -8.55 -6.09 -5.20
N LEU A 287 -8.64 -7.30 -5.73
CA LEU A 287 -7.47 -8.07 -6.19
C LEU A 287 -6.72 -7.32 -7.29
N LEU A 288 -7.45 -6.84 -8.31
CA LEU A 288 -6.87 -6.09 -9.42
C LEU A 288 -6.21 -4.79 -8.96
N MET A 289 -6.84 -4.09 -8.02
CA MET A 289 -6.29 -2.87 -7.45
C MET A 289 -4.94 -3.13 -6.76
N GLU A 290 -4.84 -4.15 -5.89
CA GLU A 290 -3.57 -4.48 -5.21
C GLU A 290 -2.50 -4.97 -6.19
N MET A 291 -2.87 -5.76 -7.19
CA MET A 291 -1.95 -6.21 -8.26
C MET A 291 -1.42 -5.03 -9.07
N ASN A 292 -2.28 -4.09 -9.47
CA ASN A 292 -1.88 -2.88 -10.17
C ASN A 292 -0.90 -2.06 -9.31
N TYR A 293 -1.15 -1.94 -8.01
CA TYR A 293 -0.23 -1.23 -7.13
C TYR A 293 1.14 -1.91 -6.99
N MET A 294 1.20 -3.24 -7.01
CA MET A 294 2.48 -3.97 -6.96
C MET A 294 3.32 -3.77 -8.22
N LEU A 295 2.66 -3.72 -9.39
CA LEU A 295 3.32 -3.80 -10.69
C LEU A 295 3.56 -2.44 -11.35
N ALA A 296 2.73 -1.43 -11.08
CA ALA A 296 2.79 -0.15 -11.78
C ALA A 296 3.75 0.88 -11.15
N TYR A 297 4.26 0.64 -9.95
CA TYR A 297 4.94 1.65 -9.11
C TYR A 297 6.42 1.34 -8.85
N GLY A 298 7.08 0.60 -9.74
CA GLY A 298 8.53 0.36 -9.69
C GLY A 298 8.96 -0.68 -8.65
N SER A 299 8.08 -1.63 -8.31
CA SER A 299 8.36 -2.72 -7.37
C SER A 299 7.82 -4.07 -7.85
N ALA A 300 7.65 -4.26 -9.15
CA ALA A 300 7.03 -5.42 -9.76
C ALA A 300 7.85 -6.69 -9.51
N GLU A 301 9.17 -6.64 -9.75
CA GLU A 301 10.04 -7.80 -9.56
C GLU A 301 10.03 -8.26 -8.10
N ALA A 302 10.25 -7.31 -7.18
CA ALA A 302 10.25 -7.57 -5.74
C ALA A 302 8.90 -8.13 -5.26
N SER A 303 7.80 -7.59 -5.78
CA SER A 303 6.45 -8.07 -5.45
C SER A 303 6.24 -9.51 -5.93
N LEU A 304 6.63 -9.83 -7.17
CA LEU A 304 6.52 -11.20 -7.70
C LEU A 304 7.35 -12.21 -6.91
N ARG A 305 8.57 -11.83 -6.51
CA ARG A 305 9.41 -12.69 -5.66
C ARG A 305 8.75 -12.97 -4.31
N LEU A 306 8.14 -11.96 -3.68
CA LEU A 306 7.43 -12.16 -2.41
C LEU A 306 6.15 -13.00 -2.59
N LEU A 307 5.37 -12.74 -3.65
CA LEU A 307 4.20 -13.56 -3.98
C LEU A 307 4.60 -15.03 -4.20
N TRP A 308 5.73 -15.28 -4.87
CA TRP A 308 6.27 -16.62 -5.06
C TRP A 308 6.75 -17.25 -3.74
N LYS A 309 7.49 -16.50 -2.92
CA LYS A 309 7.97 -16.95 -1.60
C LYS A 309 6.83 -17.43 -0.70
N PHE A 310 5.70 -16.72 -0.69
CA PHE A 310 4.53 -17.05 0.14
C PHE A 310 3.50 -17.96 -0.54
N GLY A 311 3.70 -18.34 -1.80
CA GLY A 311 2.77 -19.20 -2.55
C GLY A 311 1.49 -18.50 -3.04
N LEU A 312 1.43 -17.17 -2.97
CA LEU A 312 0.30 -16.38 -3.48
C LEU A 312 0.32 -16.23 -5.00
N LEU A 313 1.48 -16.39 -5.63
CA LEU A 313 1.59 -16.30 -7.08
C LEU A 313 0.77 -17.39 -7.79
N GLU A 314 0.68 -18.59 -7.21
CA GLU A 314 -0.10 -19.72 -7.75
C GLU A 314 -1.60 -19.40 -7.81
N ILE A 315 -2.07 -18.60 -6.85
CA ILE A 315 -3.48 -18.20 -6.75
C ILE A 315 -3.78 -17.05 -7.71
N LEU A 316 -2.90 -16.03 -7.75
CA LEU A 316 -3.16 -14.78 -8.47
C LEU A 316 -2.76 -14.84 -9.94
N LEU A 317 -1.65 -15.53 -10.25
CA LEU A 317 -0.99 -15.56 -11.55
C LEU A 317 -0.53 -17.01 -11.88
N PRO A 318 -1.49 -17.95 -12.07
CA PRO A 318 -1.18 -19.38 -12.19
C PRO A 318 -0.29 -19.70 -13.40
N ILE A 319 -0.43 -18.99 -14.51
CA ILE A 319 0.41 -19.19 -15.71
C ILE A 319 1.88 -18.84 -15.43
N GLN A 320 2.11 -17.71 -14.76
CA GLN A 320 3.43 -17.25 -14.38
C GLN A 320 4.04 -18.17 -13.32
N ALA A 321 3.25 -18.66 -12.37
CA ALA A 321 3.68 -19.66 -11.41
C ALA A 321 4.11 -20.97 -12.10
N ALA A 322 3.32 -21.47 -13.06
CA ALA A 322 3.67 -22.67 -13.84
C ALA A 322 4.98 -22.48 -14.62
N TYR A 323 5.19 -21.32 -15.24
CA TYR A 323 6.46 -20.97 -15.90
C TYR A 323 7.66 -21.03 -14.94
N LEU A 324 7.52 -20.52 -13.71
CA LEU A 324 8.59 -20.61 -12.71
C LEU A 324 8.89 -22.07 -12.32
N VAL A 325 7.85 -22.88 -12.10
CA VAL A 325 8.00 -24.30 -11.76
C VAL A 325 8.68 -25.08 -12.89
N GLN A 326 8.26 -24.88 -14.14
CA GLN A 326 8.81 -25.57 -15.31
C GLN A 326 10.31 -25.29 -15.49
N ASN A 327 10.75 -24.06 -15.16
CA ASN A 327 12.17 -23.67 -15.20
C ASN A 327 12.96 -24.07 -13.94
N GLY A 328 12.37 -24.87 -13.03
CA GLY A 328 13.01 -25.32 -11.80
C GLY A 328 13.29 -24.19 -10.79
N PHE A 329 12.50 -23.10 -10.84
CA PHE A 329 12.69 -21.93 -9.99
C PHE A 329 12.07 -22.17 -8.60
N ARG A 330 12.89 -22.27 -7.56
CA ARG A 330 12.43 -22.55 -6.18
C ARG A 330 11.83 -21.30 -5.53
N ARG A 331 10.98 -21.45 -4.51
CA ARG A 331 10.29 -20.33 -3.83
C ARG A 331 11.21 -19.29 -3.18
N ARG A 332 12.40 -19.70 -2.73
CA ARG A 332 13.41 -18.83 -2.11
C ARG A 332 14.59 -18.54 -3.04
N ASP A 333 14.42 -18.79 -4.33
CA ASP A 333 15.51 -18.64 -5.29
C ASP A 333 15.84 -17.16 -5.53
N LYS A 334 17.14 -16.84 -5.49
CA LYS A 334 17.68 -15.51 -5.77
C LYS A 334 18.07 -15.34 -7.24
N ARG A 335 18.09 -16.41 -8.03
CA ARG A 335 18.38 -16.35 -9.47
C ARG A 335 17.38 -15.41 -10.18
N SER A 336 17.79 -14.91 -11.33
CA SER A 336 16.90 -14.19 -12.26
C SER A 336 16.47 -15.11 -13.39
N ASN A 337 15.37 -14.77 -14.04
CA ASN A 337 14.90 -15.37 -15.28
C ASN A 337 14.38 -14.27 -16.20
N MET A 338 13.95 -14.62 -17.41
CA MET A 338 13.48 -13.64 -18.39
C MET A 338 12.29 -12.81 -17.89
N LEU A 339 11.34 -13.43 -17.20
CA LEU A 339 10.18 -12.74 -16.62
C LEU A 339 10.60 -11.73 -15.54
N LEU A 340 11.43 -12.15 -14.59
CA LEU A 340 11.92 -11.29 -13.52
C LEU A 340 12.82 -10.17 -14.07
N SER A 341 13.64 -10.46 -15.07
CA SER A 341 14.48 -9.44 -15.73
C SER A 341 13.66 -8.39 -16.48
N LEU A 342 12.56 -8.80 -17.11
CA LEU A 342 11.60 -7.87 -17.73
C LEU A 342 11.03 -6.90 -16.68
N PHE A 343 10.51 -7.44 -15.57
CA PHE A 343 9.96 -6.61 -14.50
C PHE A 343 11.02 -5.74 -13.83
N SER A 344 12.24 -6.26 -13.62
CA SER A 344 13.37 -5.49 -13.08
C SER A 344 13.73 -4.29 -13.97
N ASN A 345 13.73 -4.47 -15.29
CA ASN A 345 13.99 -3.39 -16.23
C ASN A 345 12.84 -2.39 -16.31
N MET A 346 11.59 -2.85 -16.18
CA MET A 346 10.44 -1.96 -16.05
C MET A 346 10.51 -1.14 -14.78
N ASP A 347 10.90 -1.75 -13.66
CA ASP A 347 10.97 -1.08 -12.37
C ASP A 347 11.95 0.10 -12.38
N LYS A 348 12.98 0.07 -13.22
CA LYS A 348 13.91 1.21 -13.44
C LYS A 348 13.27 2.40 -14.14
N LEU A 349 12.19 2.19 -14.89
CA LEU A 349 11.50 3.22 -15.66
C LEU A 349 10.30 3.81 -14.91
N LEU A 350 9.84 3.13 -13.86
CA LEU A 350 8.64 3.47 -13.12
C LEU A 350 9.00 3.99 -11.72
N ALA A 351 8.17 4.90 -11.20
CA ALA A 351 8.34 5.44 -9.86
C ALA A 351 6.97 5.81 -9.27
N PRO A 352 6.87 6.05 -7.95
CA PRO A 352 5.62 6.47 -7.32
C PRO A 352 4.96 7.71 -7.97
N ASP A 353 5.78 8.65 -8.44
CA ASP A 353 5.41 9.87 -9.15
C ASP A 353 5.24 9.67 -10.67
N ARG A 354 5.67 8.51 -11.20
CA ARG A 354 5.59 8.14 -12.62
C ARG A 354 5.13 6.69 -12.77
N PRO A 355 3.84 6.40 -12.47
CA PRO A 355 3.31 5.05 -12.56
C PRO A 355 3.11 4.62 -14.02
N CYS A 356 3.14 3.32 -14.26
CA CYS A 356 2.73 2.75 -15.54
C CYS A 356 1.21 2.91 -15.72
N HIS A 357 0.76 3.23 -16.93
CA HIS A 357 -0.66 3.28 -17.24
C HIS A 357 -1.32 1.90 -16.99
N SER A 358 -2.49 1.88 -16.35
CA SER A 358 -3.15 0.64 -15.92
C SER A 358 -3.40 -0.37 -17.05
N SER A 359 -3.75 0.12 -18.24
CA SER A 359 -3.94 -0.69 -19.45
C SER A 359 -2.68 -1.44 -19.91
N LEU A 360 -1.50 -0.82 -19.76
CA LEU A 360 -0.22 -1.45 -20.06
C LEU A 360 0.13 -2.55 -19.04
N CYS A 361 -0.42 -2.48 -17.83
CA CYS A 361 -0.21 -3.50 -16.80
C CYS A 361 -1.13 -4.71 -17.01
N CYS A 362 -2.40 -4.49 -17.37
CA CYS A 362 -3.36 -5.56 -17.66
C CYS A 362 -3.02 -6.36 -18.93
N MET A 363 -2.50 -5.70 -19.98
CA MET A 363 -2.04 -6.41 -21.20
C MET A 363 -0.87 -7.36 -20.94
N LYS A 364 -0.08 -7.14 -19.87
CA LYS A 364 1.08 -7.97 -19.51
C LYS A 364 0.71 -9.29 -18.81
N LEU A 365 -0.55 -9.48 -18.44
CA LEU A 365 -1.01 -10.61 -17.61
C LEU A 365 -2.25 -11.36 -18.14
N SER A 366 -2.83 -10.99 -19.28
CA SER A 366 -4.04 -11.65 -19.82
C SER A 366 -3.68 -12.76 -20.82
N PRO A 367 -4.23 -13.98 -20.63
CA PRO A 367 -5.56 -14.28 -21.19
C PRO A 367 -6.71 -14.37 -20.18
N LEU A 368 -6.44 -14.34 -18.87
CA LEU A 368 -7.41 -14.75 -17.84
C LEU A 368 -8.44 -13.70 -17.42
N TRP A 369 -8.33 -12.44 -17.86
CA TRP A 369 -9.14 -11.34 -17.31
C TRP A 369 -9.99 -10.60 -18.35
N THR A 370 -10.02 -11.07 -19.61
CA THR A 370 -10.78 -10.45 -20.70
C THR A 370 -12.05 -11.21 -21.11
N ASN A 371 -12.34 -12.39 -20.56
CA ASN A 371 -13.54 -13.16 -20.92
C ASN A 371 -14.46 -13.35 -19.71
N GLN A 372 -15.39 -12.40 -19.53
CA GLN A 372 -16.77 -12.55 -19.03
C GLN A 372 -17.27 -11.13 -18.69
N ALA A 373 -17.67 -10.42 -19.76
CA ALA A 373 -18.57 -9.29 -19.68
C ALA A 373 -20.01 -9.79 -19.66
#